data_AF-A0A812RL86-F1
#
_entry.id   AF-A0A812RL86-F1
#
_cell.length_a   1.000
_cell.length_b   1.000
_cell.length_c   1.000
_cell.angle_alpha   90.00
_cell.angle_beta   90.00
_cell.angle_gamma   90.00
#
_symmetry.space_group_name_H-M   'P 1'
#
loop_
_entity.id
_entity.type
_entity.pdbx_description
1 polymer ?
#
loop_
_entity_poly.entity_id
_entity_poly.type
_entity_poly.pdbx_seq_one_letter_code
_entity_poly.pdbx_strand_id
1 'polypeptide(L)'
;MCILSEVCAVDVYVLRPAGVADLEALIILRLIRAARILRVVRVLKFMKLFHNLHVLIETLSSMLVDLFWGSLLLATIVVTAGLFIGGLAQSHILDDDLDLKTREFLYERFAHATSASYYLFEAAMTTAWVSSAGPMIFDVSSLFALFWVPYAAGLSTETRVVMVNFAVTRVIAALFLKQTLEVAAREKEKVASEAKKKKDKVAKRLKHIFKLADEAGDGCVALADFQKMLDEPDVLEHLEEMELNHNEMVVDMADDFVRSLTVNGSAVL
;
A
#
# COMPACT_ATOMS: atom_id res chain seq x y z
N MET A 1 -7.06 -10.42 26.50
CA MET A 1 -5.66 -10.82 26.77
C MET A 1 -5.56 -12.20 27.43
N CYS A 2 -6.44 -12.60 28.35
CA CYS A 2 -6.31 -13.86 29.10
C CYS A 2 -6.48 -15.16 28.28
N ILE A 3 -7.36 -15.20 27.28
CA ILE A 3 -7.56 -16.40 26.46
C ILE A 3 -6.31 -16.73 25.61
N LEU A 4 -5.49 -15.72 25.31
CA LEU A 4 -4.30 -15.88 24.46
C LEU A 4 -3.09 -16.42 25.24
N SER A 5 -2.96 -16.10 26.54
CA SER A 5 -1.93 -16.68 27.38
C SER A 5 -2.19 -18.16 27.67
N GLU A 6 -3.46 -18.55 27.82
CA GLU A 6 -3.84 -19.94 28.07
C GLU A 6 -3.57 -20.84 26.87
N VAL A 7 -3.90 -20.40 25.65
CA VAL A 7 -3.57 -21.16 24.43
C VAL A 7 -2.05 -21.28 24.24
N CYS A 8 -1.26 -20.27 24.64
CA CYS A 8 0.20 -20.34 24.56
C CYS A 8 0.81 -21.25 25.65
N ALA A 9 0.21 -21.30 26.83
CA ALA A 9 0.62 -22.21 27.88
C ALA A 9 0.36 -23.67 27.48
N VAL A 10 -0.81 -23.94 26.88
CA VAL A 10 -1.16 -25.26 26.35
C VAL A 10 -0.21 -25.67 25.21
N ASP A 11 0.10 -24.77 24.27
CA ASP A 11 1.02 -25.03 23.16
C ASP A 11 2.46 -25.34 23.63
N VAL A 12 2.96 -24.64 24.65
CA VAL A 12 4.33 -24.83 25.16
C VAL A 12 4.46 -26.05 26.09
N TYR A 13 3.44 -26.34 26.91
CA TYR A 13 3.49 -27.42 27.90
C TYR A 13 2.96 -28.76 27.39
N VAL A 14 2.03 -28.78 26.44
CA VAL A 14 1.41 -30.04 25.96
C VAL A 14 2.13 -30.61 24.74
N LEU A 15 2.63 -29.76 23.82
CA LEU A 15 3.26 -30.24 22.57
C LEU A 15 4.76 -30.51 22.68
N ARG A 16 5.45 -30.03 23.73
CA ARG A 16 6.88 -30.32 23.96
C ARG A 16 7.19 -31.70 24.55
N PRO A 17 6.39 -32.30 25.44
CA PRO A 17 6.67 -33.64 25.96
C PRO A 17 6.16 -34.76 25.04
N ALA A 18 5.35 -34.47 24.02
CA ALA A 18 4.90 -35.44 23.03
C ALA A 18 5.99 -35.70 21.97
N GLY A 19 7.02 -36.45 22.36
CA GLY A 19 8.10 -36.91 21.48
C GLY A 19 7.61 -37.89 20.42
N VAL A 20 6.92 -37.40 19.39
CA VAL A 20 6.44 -38.21 18.27
C VAL A 20 7.41 -38.08 17.10
N ALA A 21 7.91 -39.25 16.68
CA ALA A 21 8.92 -39.46 15.67
C ALA A 21 8.53 -38.94 14.28
N ASP A 22 9.55 -38.40 13.61
CA ASP A 22 9.84 -38.28 12.17
C ASP A 22 8.68 -38.10 11.16
N LEU A 23 8.81 -37.03 10.35
CA LEU A 23 7.89 -36.49 9.33
C LEU A 23 6.66 -35.71 9.81
N GLU A 24 5.74 -36.29 10.57
CA GLU A 24 4.52 -35.55 10.97
C GLU A 24 4.86 -34.39 11.91
N ALA A 25 5.77 -34.62 12.85
CA ALA A 25 6.30 -33.59 13.74
C ALA A 25 7.00 -32.46 12.97
N LEU A 26 7.63 -32.72 11.82
CA LEU A 26 8.27 -31.70 10.98
C LEU A 26 7.26 -30.85 10.22
N ILE A 27 6.18 -31.43 9.70
CA ILE A 27 5.08 -30.70 9.06
C ILE A 27 4.38 -29.84 10.11
N ILE A 28 4.12 -30.38 11.30
CA ILE A 28 3.54 -29.65 12.43
C ILE A 28 4.48 -28.52 12.88
N LEU A 29 5.80 -28.75 12.96
CA LEU A 29 6.78 -27.69 13.25
C LEU A 29 6.78 -26.59 12.19
N ARG A 30 6.68 -26.94 10.90
CA ARG A 30 6.59 -25.98 9.79
C ARG A 30 5.29 -25.16 9.86
N LEU A 31 4.17 -25.82 10.16
CA LEU A 31 2.86 -25.18 10.36
C LEU A 31 2.84 -24.28 11.59
N ILE A 32 3.46 -24.67 12.70
CA ILE A 32 3.62 -23.84 13.90
C ILE A 32 4.51 -22.62 13.60
N ARG A 33 5.55 -22.79 12.78
CA ARG A 33 6.41 -21.69 12.31
C ARG A 33 5.63 -20.72 11.43
N ALA A 34 4.77 -21.22 10.54
CA ALA A 34 3.85 -20.41 9.75
C ALA A 34 2.77 -19.73 10.63
N ALA A 35 2.29 -20.41 11.67
CA ALA A 35 1.34 -19.85 12.64
C ALA A 35 1.95 -18.70 13.44
N ARG A 36 3.27 -18.69 13.68
CA ARG A 36 3.97 -17.51 14.24
C ARG A 36 3.89 -16.30 13.30
N ILE A 37 3.95 -16.48 11.99
CA ILE A 37 3.79 -15.38 11.02
C ILE A 37 2.35 -14.86 11.06
N LEU A 38 1.36 -15.74 11.20
CA LEU A 38 -0.04 -15.36 11.41
C LEU A 38 -0.27 -14.56 12.71
N ARG A 39 0.60 -14.70 13.73
CA ARG A 39 0.57 -13.85 14.94
C ARG A 39 0.90 -12.39 14.59
N VAL A 40 1.87 -12.14 13.73
CA VAL A 40 2.26 -10.78 13.30
C VAL A 40 1.12 -10.10 12.54
N VAL A 41 0.44 -10.83 11.65
CA VAL A 41 -0.75 -10.34 10.94
C VAL A 41 -1.88 -10.00 11.92
N ARG A 42 -2.04 -10.78 13.00
CA ARG A 42 -3.02 -10.51 14.06
C ARG A 42 -2.67 -9.26 14.89
N VAL A 43 -1.39 -9.03 15.18
CA VAL A 43 -0.93 -7.82 15.88
C VAL A 43 -1.17 -6.56 15.04
N LEU A 44 -0.91 -6.62 13.72
CA LEU A 44 -1.28 -5.55 12.79
C LEU A 44 -2.79 -5.28 12.79
N LYS A 45 -3.61 -6.32 12.98
CA LYS A 45 -5.07 -6.21 13.14
C LYS A 45 -5.49 -5.57 14.46
N PHE A 46 -4.72 -5.72 15.54
CA PHE A 46 -4.97 -5.05 16.83
C PHE A 46 -4.51 -3.58 16.84
N MET A 47 -3.47 -3.25 16.07
CA MET A 47 -3.01 -1.87 15.86
C MET A 47 -4.02 -0.99 15.11
N LYS A 48 -5.06 -1.61 14.52
CA LYS A 48 -6.24 -0.96 13.93
C LYS A 48 -7.06 -0.11 14.91
N LEU A 49 -6.82 -0.24 16.23
CA LEU A 49 -7.45 0.60 17.24
C LEU A 49 -6.96 2.06 17.19
N PHE A 50 -5.75 2.29 16.67
CA PHE A 50 -5.20 3.65 16.51
C PHE A 50 -5.57 4.19 15.13
N HIS A 51 -6.44 5.21 15.10
CA HIS A 51 -7.02 5.79 13.88
C HIS A 51 -5.98 6.11 12.78
N ASN A 52 -4.88 6.77 13.13
CA ASN A 52 -3.84 7.17 12.16
C ASN A 52 -3.00 5.98 11.67
N LEU A 53 -2.84 4.93 12.49
CA LEU A 53 -2.02 3.77 12.15
C LEU A 53 -2.81 2.74 11.35
N HIS A 54 -4.13 2.69 11.52
CA HIS A 54 -5.04 1.85 10.75
C HIS A 54 -4.89 2.10 9.25
N VAL A 55 -4.92 3.38 8.84
CA VAL A 55 -4.91 3.74 7.43
C VAL A 55 -3.58 3.34 6.79
N LEU A 56 -2.46 3.57 7.47
CA LEU A 56 -1.13 3.16 6.99
C LEU A 56 -0.98 1.63 6.88
N ILE A 57 -1.61 0.86 7.77
CA ILE A 57 -1.60 -0.61 7.68
C ILE A 57 -2.50 -1.09 6.55
N GLU A 58 -3.64 -0.43 6.32
CA GLU A 58 -4.54 -0.75 5.22
C GLU A 58 -3.86 -0.52 3.87
N THR A 59 -3.13 0.61 3.71
CA THR A 59 -2.33 0.87 2.50
C THR A 59 -1.29 -0.21 2.28
N LEU A 60 -0.50 -0.54 3.30
CA LEU A 60 0.55 -1.54 3.21
C LEU A 60 -0.02 -2.92 2.86
N SER A 61 -1.16 -3.28 3.43
CA SER A 61 -1.81 -4.56 3.14
C SER A 61 -2.30 -4.66 1.70
N SER A 62 -2.82 -3.56 1.13
CA SER A 62 -3.21 -3.51 -0.28
C SER A 62 -2.00 -3.61 -1.21
N MET A 63 -0.86 -3.02 -0.81
CA MET A 63 0.39 -3.10 -1.56
C MET A 63 0.99 -4.50 -1.60
N LEU A 64 0.82 -5.29 -0.53
CA LEU A 64 1.32 -6.66 -0.48
C LEU A 64 0.67 -7.58 -1.51
N VAL A 65 -0.62 -7.37 -1.81
CA VAL A 65 -1.34 -8.16 -2.82
C VAL A 65 -0.81 -7.84 -4.22
N ASP A 66 -0.62 -6.56 -4.53
CA ASP A 66 -0.09 -6.15 -5.83
C ASP A 66 1.39 -6.54 -5.98
N LEU A 67 2.18 -6.43 -4.92
CA LEU A 67 3.55 -6.94 -4.88
C LEU A 67 3.59 -8.45 -5.08
N PHE A 68 2.64 -9.19 -4.50
CA PHE A 68 2.56 -10.63 -4.67
C PHE A 68 2.36 -10.99 -6.15
N TRP A 69 1.41 -10.36 -6.83
CA TRP A 69 1.18 -10.60 -8.27
C TRP A 69 2.39 -10.20 -9.12
N GLY A 70 3.04 -9.08 -8.81
CA GLY A 70 4.29 -8.68 -9.47
C GLY A 70 5.43 -9.68 -9.25
N SER A 71 5.59 -10.18 -8.02
CA SER A 71 6.61 -11.18 -7.67
C SER A 71 6.34 -12.52 -8.34
N LEU A 72 5.07 -12.90 -8.50
CA LEU A 72 4.66 -14.13 -9.17
C LEU A 72 5.02 -14.06 -10.66
N LEU A 73 4.72 -12.94 -11.31
CA LEU A 73 5.12 -12.69 -12.70
C LEU A 73 6.64 -12.76 -12.86
N LEU A 74 7.40 -12.11 -11.98
CA LEU A 74 8.86 -12.17 -12.00
C LEU A 74 9.37 -13.62 -11.84
N ALA A 75 8.79 -14.38 -10.92
CA ALA A 75 9.16 -15.78 -10.69
C ALA A 75 8.95 -16.63 -11.96
N THR A 76 7.84 -16.43 -12.69
CA THR A 76 7.60 -17.15 -13.94
C THR A 76 8.64 -16.84 -15.03
N ILE A 77 9.05 -15.57 -15.15
CA ILE A 77 10.10 -15.16 -16.09
C ILE A 77 11.44 -15.80 -15.72
N VAL A 78 11.82 -15.75 -14.44
CA VAL A 78 13.08 -16.32 -13.96
C VAL A 78 13.12 -17.83 -14.15
N VAL A 79 12.04 -18.54 -13.86
CA VAL A 79 11.96 -20.00 -14.06
C VAL A 79 12.08 -20.36 -15.55
N THR A 80 11.40 -19.61 -16.42
CA THR A 80 11.49 -19.84 -17.88
C THR A 80 12.90 -19.56 -18.39
N ALA A 81 13.54 -18.48 -17.94
CA ALA A 81 14.94 -18.17 -18.27
C ALA A 81 15.92 -19.24 -17.74
N GLY A 82 15.66 -19.79 -16.56
CA GLY A 82 16.47 -20.86 -15.96
C GLY A 82 16.38 -22.16 -16.72
N LEU A 83 15.18 -22.54 -17.18
CA LEU A 83 15.00 -23.68 -18.06
C LEU A 83 15.72 -23.47 -19.41
N PHE A 84 15.67 -22.26 -19.96
CA PHE A 84 16.33 -21.94 -21.22
C PHE A 84 17.86 -22.05 -21.11
N ILE A 85 18.48 -21.43 -20.10
CA ILE A 85 19.94 -21.54 -19.90
C ILE A 85 20.34 -22.97 -19.55
N GLY A 86 19.60 -23.64 -18.66
CA GLY A 86 19.89 -25.03 -18.29
C GLY A 86 19.88 -25.95 -19.52
N GLY A 87 18.92 -25.76 -20.43
CA GLY A 87 18.87 -26.48 -21.69
C GLY A 87 20.08 -26.21 -22.61
N LEU A 88 20.54 -24.96 -22.69
CA LEU A 88 21.75 -24.61 -23.46
C LEU A 88 23.04 -25.12 -22.79
N ALA A 89 23.11 -25.11 -21.47
CA ALA A 89 24.27 -25.60 -20.72
C ALA A 89 24.40 -27.12 -20.81
N GLN A 90 23.28 -27.85 -20.95
CA GLN A 90 23.29 -29.32 -20.96
C GLN A 90 24.15 -29.92 -22.08
N SER A 91 24.21 -29.31 -23.27
CA SER A 91 25.10 -29.77 -24.34
C SER A 91 26.57 -29.62 -24.01
N HIS A 92 26.94 -28.62 -23.20
CA HIS A 92 28.31 -28.37 -22.76
C HIS A 92 28.71 -29.15 -21.51
N ILE A 93 27.74 -29.57 -20.69
CA ILE A 93 27.98 -30.44 -19.51
C ILE A 93 28.37 -31.86 -19.96
N LEU A 94 27.73 -32.35 -21.02
CA LEU A 94 27.96 -33.68 -21.59
C LEU A 94 29.19 -33.76 -22.51
N ASP A 95 29.82 -32.63 -22.80
CA ASP A 95 31.01 -32.54 -23.64
C ASP A 95 32.27 -32.90 -22.81
N ASP A 96 32.96 -33.96 -23.20
CA ASP A 96 34.16 -34.44 -22.51
C ASP A 96 35.43 -33.66 -22.88
N ASP A 97 35.38 -32.83 -23.93
CA ASP A 97 36.50 -31.99 -24.35
C ASP A 97 36.63 -30.71 -23.50
N LEU A 98 35.62 -30.37 -22.70
CA LEU A 98 35.60 -29.20 -21.82
C LEU A 98 36.32 -29.48 -20.49
N ASP A 99 37.00 -28.45 -19.92
CA ASP A 99 37.70 -28.59 -18.64
C ASP A 99 36.77 -29.07 -17.51
N LEU A 100 37.26 -30.00 -16.69
CA LEU A 100 36.48 -30.64 -15.63
C LEU A 100 35.90 -29.63 -14.65
N LYS A 101 36.66 -28.58 -14.30
CA LYS A 101 36.20 -27.54 -13.37
C LYS A 101 35.04 -26.73 -13.93
N THR A 102 35.07 -26.44 -15.22
CA THR A 102 33.99 -25.71 -15.90
C THR A 102 32.72 -26.57 -15.98
N ARG A 103 32.87 -27.88 -16.19
CA ARG A 103 31.74 -28.83 -16.19
C ARG A 103 31.11 -28.98 -14.80
N GLU A 104 31.92 -29.10 -13.74
CA GLU A 104 31.43 -29.12 -12.36
C GLU A 104 30.67 -27.84 -12.01
N PHE A 105 31.21 -26.68 -12.39
CA PHE A 105 30.53 -25.39 -12.21
C PHE A 105 29.17 -25.34 -12.92
N LEU A 106 29.11 -25.73 -14.21
CA LEU A 106 27.86 -25.75 -14.96
C LEU A 106 26.86 -26.74 -14.35
N TYR A 107 27.34 -27.88 -13.86
CA TYR A 107 26.49 -28.88 -13.24
C TYR A 107 25.86 -28.39 -11.94
N GLU A 108 26.65 -27.84 -11.02
CA GLU A 108 26.12 -27.32 -9.74
C GLU A 108 25.09 -26.21 -9.94
N ARG A 109 25.36 -25.31 -10.90
CA ARG A 109 24.60 -24.07 -11.07
C ARG A 109 23.43 -24.19 -12.05
N PHE A 110 23.57 -24.98 -13.11
CA PHE A 110 22.61 -25.02 -14.22
C PHE A 110 22.03 -26.40 -14.54
N ALA A 111 22.46 -27.49 -13.88
CA ALA A 111 21.90 -28.83 -14.17
C ALA A 111 20.43 -28.98 -13.75
N HIS A 112 20.03 -28.33 -12.65
CA HIS A 112 18.66 -28.42 -12.14
C HIS A 112 17.91 -27.12 -12.40
N ALA A 113 16.66 -27.22 -12.87
CA ALA A 113 15.80 -26.06 -13.13
C ALA A 113 15.64 -25.16 -11.91
N THR A 114 15.53 -25.73 -10.71
CA THR A 114 15.43 -24.98 -9.45
C THR A 114 16.72 -24.25 -9.09
N SER A 115 17.87 -24.89 -9.29
CA SER A 115 19.19 -24.30 -9.08
C SER A 115 19.43 -23.16 -10.07
N ALA A 116 19.22 -23.40 -11.36
CA ALA A 116 19.35 -22.41 -12.43
C ALA A 116 18.47 -21.18 -12.16
N SER A 117 17.20 -21.42 -11.79
CA SER A 117 16.25 -20.36 -11.44
C SER A 117 16.71 -19.57 -10.21
N TYR A 118 17.28 -20.22 -9.19
CA TYR A 118 17.81 -19.54 -8.01
C TYR A 118 18.99 -18.63 -8.36
N TYR A 119 19.97 -19.11 -9.12
CA TYR A 119 21.13 -18.29 -9.51
C TYR A 119 20.76 -17.17 -10.49
N LEU A 120 19.74 -17.38 -11.34
CA LEU A 120 19.18 -16.31 -12.15
C LEU A 120 18.39 -15.30 -11.34
N PHE A 121 17.65 -15.74 -10.32
CA PHE A 121 17.01 -14.84 -9.37
C PHE A 121 18.06 -14.01 -8.62
N GLU A 122 19.14 -14.65 -8.15
CA GLU A 122 20.27 -13.97 -7.51
C GLU A 122 20.91 -12.95 -8.46
N ALA A 123 21.12 -13.31 -9.73
CA ALA A 123 21.63 -12.42 -10.77
C ALA A 123 20.66 -11.27 -11.10
N ALA A 124 19.35 -11.49 -10.99
CA ALA A 124 18.32 -10.48 -11.25
C ALA A 124 18.04 -9.56 -10.03
N MET A 125 18.37 -9.99 -8.81
CA MET A 125 18.19 -9.15 -7.62
C MET A 125 19.47 -8.44 -7.21
N THR A 126 20.62 -9.02 -7.53
CA THR A 126 21.93 -8.55 -7.07
C THR A 126 22.86 -8.26 -8.25
N THR A 127 24.05 -7.77 -7.96
CA THR A 127 25.15 -7.63 -8.94
C THR A 127 25.95 -8.93 -9.13
N ALA A 128 25.51 -10.06 -8.55
CA ALA A 128 26.22 -11.33 -8.62
C ALA A 128 26.17 -12.02 -9.99
N TRP A 129 25.50 -11.42 -10.99
CA TRP A 129 25.44 -11.94 -12.36
C TRP A 129 26.83 -12.14 -12.97
N VAL A 130 27.81 -11.29 -12.62
CA VAL A 130 29.21 -11.41 -13.11
C VAL A 130 29.83 -12.75 -12.73
N SER A 131 29.54 -13.25 -11.53
CA SER A 131 30.06 -14.54 -11.04
C SER A 131 29.48 -15.75 -11.78
N SER A 132 28.32 -15.59 -12.40
CA SER A 132 27.64 -16.65 -13.15
C SER A 132 27.91 -16.55 -14.65
N ALA A 133 27.93 -15.32 -15.18
CA ALA A 133 28.13 -15.04 -16.59
C ALA A 133 29.60 -15.14 -17.02
N GLY A 134 30.55 -14.76 -16.16
CA GLY A 134 31.98 -14.77 -16.49
C GLY A 134 32.47 -16.12 -17.00
N PRO A 135 32.37 -17.19 -16.19
CA PRO A 135 32.80 -18.52 -16.62
C PRO A 135 32.04 -19.05 -17.85
N MET A 136 30.73 -18.75 -17.97
CA MET A 136 29.95 -19.16 -19.15
C MET A 136 30.42 -18.50 -20.44
N ILE A 137 30.81 -17.22 -20.40
CA ILE A 137 31.19 -16.45 -21.59
C ILE A 137 32.62 -16.78 -22.03
N PHE A 138 33.55 -16.85 -21.06
CA PHE A 138 34.97 -17.00 -21.35
C PHE A 138 35.40 -18.46 -21.48
N ASP A 139 34.82 -19.37 -20.70
CA ASP A 139 35.30 -20.76 -20.60
C ASP A 139 34.41 -21.78 -21.34
N VAL A 140 33.14 -21.42 -21.66
CA VAL A 140 32.19 -22.34 -22.33
C VAL A 140 31.96 -21.94 -23.78
N SER A 141 31.34 -20.79 -24.01
CA SER A 141 31.09 -20.29 -25.37
C SER A 141 30.70 -18.82 -25.34
N SER A 142 31.26 -18.05 -26.27
CA SER A 142 30.88 -16.65 -26.45
C SER A 142 29.41 -16.47 -26.86
N LEU A 143 28.72 -17.53 -27.30
CA LEU A 143 27.27 -17.51 -27.56
C LEU A 143 26.45 -17.20 -26.29
N PHE A 144 26.93 -17.58 -25.12
CA PHE A 144 26.28 -17.23 -23.85
C PHE A 144 26.32 -15.73 -23.55
N ALA A 145 27.21 -14.97 -24.20
CA ALA A 145 27.20 -13.52 -24.11
C ALA A 145 25.92 -12.91 -24.70
N LEU A 146 25.28 -13.56 -25.67
CA LEU A 146 24.01 -13.08 -26.24
C LEU A 146 22.90 -13.04 -25.17
N PHE A 147 22.91 -14.01 -24.26
CA PHE A 147 21.94 -14.10 -23.18
C PHE A 147 22.24 -13.11 -22.04
N TRP A 148 23.51 -13.02 -21.61
CA TRP A 148 23.89 -12.26 -20.43
C TRP A 148 24.21 -10.78 -20.69
N VAL A 149 24.58 -10.41 -21.90
CA VAL A 149 25.25 -9.12 -22.18
C VAL A 149 24.38 -8.14 -23.00
N PRO A 150 23.21 -8.56 -23.51
CA PRO A 150 22.78 -8.25 -24.88
C PRO A 150 23.56 -7.09 -25.54
N TYR A 151 24.70 -7.42 -26.13
CA TYR A 151 25.59 -6.49 -26.82
C TYR A 151 26.12 -7.16 -28.09
N ALA A 152 25.82 -6.58 -29.24
CA ALA A 152 26.75 -6.62 -30.37
C ALA A 152 26.65 -5.39 -31.29
N ALA A 153 25.76 -4.42 -31.05
CA ALA A 153 25.77 -3.15 -31.79
C ALA A 153 25.62 -1.96 -30.82
N GLY A 154 26.63 -1.10 -30.83
CA GLY A 154 26.95 -0.15 -29.77
C GLY A 154 25.89 0.92 -29.50
N LEU A 155 25.52 1.04 -28.22
CA LEU A 155 25.22 2.32 -27.58
C LEU A 155 25.29 2.11 -26.06
N SER A 156 26.30 2.71 -25.42
CA SER A 156 26.54 2.81 -23.96
C SER A 156 26.50 1.52 -23.13
N THR A 157 27.70 1.03 -22.78
CA THR A 157 27.99 -0.19 -22.01
C THR A 157 27.65 -0.13 -20.50
N GLU A 158 27.35 1.04 -19.96
CA GLU A 158 27.16 1.21 -18.50
C GLU A 158 25.71 0.95 -18.02
N THR A 159 24.71 0.82 -18.90
CA THR A 159 23.29 0.97 -18.49
C THR A 159 22.39 -0.28 -18.61
N ARG A 160 22.86 -1.42 -19.16
CA ARG A 160 21.94 -2.42 -19.75
C ARG A 160 21.47 -3.58 -18.85
N VAL A 161 22.33 -4.27 -18.10
CA VAL A 161 21.88 -5.30 -17.12
C VAL A 161 21.22 -4.64 -15.91
N VAL A 162 21.69 -3.44 -15.56
CA VAL A 162 21.03 -2.54 -14.61
C VAL A 162 19.61 -2.23 -15.09
N MET A 163 19.31 -2.17 -16.40
CA MET A 163 18.00 -1.75 -16.88
C MET A 163 16.86 -2.71 -16.51
N VAL A 164 17.07 -4.03 -16.48
CA VAL A 164 16.00 -4.97 -16.06
C VAL A 164 15.81 -4.91 -14.54
N ASN A 165 16.90 -4.97 -13.78
CA ASN A 165 16.84 -4.88 -12.30
C ASN A 165 16.29 -3.52 -11.86
N PHE A 166 16.71 -2.44 -12.53
CA PHE A 166 16.25 -1.07 -12.31
C PHE A 166 14.83 -0.88 -12.82
N ALA A 167 14.43 -1.40 -13.99
CA ALA A 167 13.05 -1.29 -14.46
C ALA A 167 12.09 -2.04 -13.54
N VAL A 168 12.41 -3.27 -13.12
CA VAL A 168 11.56 -4.05 -12.22
C VAL A 168 11.45 -3.36 -10.86
N THR A 169 12.56 -2.96 -10.24
CA THR A 169 12.53 -2.24 -8.95
C THR A 169 11.85 -0.87 -9.06
N ARG A 170 12.03 -0.13 -10.17
CA ARG A 170 11.36 1.16 -10.39
C ARG A 170 9.88 1.01 -10.68
N VAL A 171 9.45 -0.02 -11.42
CA VAL A 171 8.03 -0.31 -11.65
C VAL A 171 7.36 -0.70 -10.35
N ILE A 172 7.98 -1.56 -9.54
CA ILE A 172 7.49 -1.92 -8.21
C ILE A 172 7.38 -0.65 -7.33
N ALA A 173 8.45 0.16 -7.25
CA ALA A 173 8.43 1.40 -6.48
C ALA A 173 7.38 2.41 -6.97
N ALA A 174 7.14 2.50 -8.28
CA ALA A 174 6.12 3.35 -8.86
C ALA A 174 4.69 2.86 -8.53
N LEU A 175 4.47 1.54 -8.53
CA LEU A 175 3.19 0.94 -8.11
C LEU A 175 2.93 1.22 -6.62
N PHE A 176 3.94 1.06 -5.76
CA PHE A 176 3.86 1.43 -4.35
C PHE A 176 3.52 2.92 -4.16
N LEU A 177 4.19 3.80 -4.90
CA LEU A 177 3.92 5.23 -4.82
C LEU A 177 2.49 5.57 -5.27
N LYS A 178 2.03 4.96 -6.37
CA LYS A 178 0.66 5.15 -6.87
C LYS A 178 -0.37 4.74 -5.82
N GLN A 179 -0.24 3.57 -5.22
CA GLN A 179 -1.16 3.10 -4.17
C GLN A 179 -1.12 4.01 -2.93
N THR A 180 0.07 4.48 -2.54
CA THR A 180 0.21 5.44 -1.42
C THR A 180 -0.56 6.74 -1.71
N LEU A 181 -0.41 7.28 -2.93
CA LEU A 181 -1.09 8.50 -3.35
C LEU A 181 -2.61 8.31 -3.43
N GLU A 182 -3.10 7.16 -3.89
CA GLU A 182 -4.54 6.86 -3.94
C GLU A 182 -5.16 6.81 -2.54
N VAL A 183 -4.47 6.25 -1.55
CA VAL A 183 -4.99 6.25 -0.18
C VAL A 183 -4.93 7.65 0.44
N ALA A 184 -3.85 8.39 0.24
CA ALA A 184 -3.77 9.78 0.68
C ALA A 184 -4.88 10.66 0.04
N ALA A 185 -5.24 10.39 -1.22
CA ALA A 185 -6.38 11.04 -1.88
C ALA A 185 -7.71 10.69 -1.23
N ARG A 186 -7.94 9.41 -0.91
CA ARG A 186 -9.15 8.95 -0.21
C ARG A 186 -9.30 9.55 1.19
N GLU A 187 -8.21 9.70 1.94
CA GLU A 187 -8.26 10.37 3.25
C GLU A 187 -8.68 11.83 3.12
N LYS A 188 -8.10 12.57 2.17
CA LYS A 188 -8.48 13.97 1.91
C LYS A 188 -9.95 14.10 1.52
N GLU A 189 -10.44 13.21 0.66
CA GLU A 189 -11.85 13.20 0.26
C GLU A 189 -12.78 12.89 1.45
N LYS A 190 -12.39 11.96 2.33
CA LYS A 190 -13.16 11.63 3.52
C LYS A 190 -13.26 12.81 4.48
N VAL A 191 -12.15 13.50 4.76
CA VAL A 191 -12.13 14.71 5.60
C VAL A 191 -12.98 15.82 4.99
N ALA A 192 -12.89 16.04 3.68
CA ALA A 192 -13.72 17.02 2.98
C ALA A 192 -15.22 16.66 3.03
N SER A 193 -15.56 15.39 2.86
CA SER A 193 -16.93 14.88 2.96
C SER A 193 -17.51 15.06 4.36
N GLU A 194 -16.72 14.78 5.40
CA GLU A 194 -17.12 14.98 6.80
C GLU A 194 -17.34 16.45 7.13
N ALA A 195 -16.46 17.35 6.64
CA ALA A 195 -16.64 18.79 6.78
C ALA A 195 -17.93 19.28 6.08
N LYS A 196 -18.22 18.79 4.86
CA LYS A 196 -19.47 19.11 4.15
C LYS A 196 -20.69 18.61 4.91
N LYS A 197 -20.66 17.36 5.42
CA LYS A 197 -21.76 16.79 6.22
C LYS A 197 -22.01 17.59 7.50
N LYS A 198 -20.98 18.11 8.15
CA LYS A 198 -21.13 19.01 9.32
C LYS A 198 -21.85 20.30 8.90
N LYS A 199 -21.40 20.96 7.84
CA LYS A 199 -22.04 22.17 7.30
C LYS A 199 -23.50 21.94 6.90
N ASP A 200 -23.81 20.84 6.22
CA ASP A 200 -25.18 20.50 5.81
C ASP A 200 -26.10 20.23 7.01
N LYS A 201 -25.57 19.62 8.09
CA LYS A 201 -26.32 19.42 9.35
C LYS A 201 -26.63 20.75 10.03
N VAL A 202 -25.64 21.64 10.12
CA VAL A 202 -25.81 23.00 10.67
C VAL A 202 -26.84 23.78 9.86
N ALA A 203 -26.72 23.80 8.52
CA ALA A 203 -27.67 24.47 7.65
C ALA A 203 -29.11 23.93 7.77
N LYS A 204 -29.28 22.60 7.90
CA LYS A 204 -30.61 22.00 8.14
C LYS A 204 -31.19 22.39 9.50
N ARG A 205 -30.36 22.46 10.54
CA ARG A 205 -30.77 22.84 11.89
C ARG A 205 -31.13 24.33 11.95
N LEU A 206 -30.31 25.23 11.38
CA LEU A 206 -30.68 26.64 11.23
C LEU A 206 -31.97 26.81 10.45
N LYS A 207 -32.14 26.10 9.32
CA LYS A 207 -33.38 26.18 8.53
C LYS A 207 -34.61 25.73 9.33
N HIS A 208 -34.45 24.78 10.25
CA HIS A 208 -35.53 24.36 11.13
C HIS A 208 -35.88 25.44 12.16
N ILE A 209 -34.86 26.05 12.78
CA ILE A 209 -35.02 27.15 13.74
C ILE A 209 -35.69 28.36 13.07
N PHE A 210 -35.20 28.78 11.89
CA PHE A 210 -35.80 29.88 11.13
C PHE A 210 -37.25 29.60 10.72
N LYS A 211 -37.59 28.34 10.43
CA LYS A 211 -38.98 27.96 10.11
C LYS A 211 -39.90 28.00 11.33
N LEU A 212 -39.37 27.86 12.54
CA LEU A 212 -40.14 28.05 13.78
C LEU A 212 -40.37 29.55 14.06
N ALA A 213 -39.43 30.42 13.68
CA ALA A 213 -39.53 31.87 13.85
C ALA A 213 -40.36 32.59 12.75
N ASP A 214 -40.59 31.95 11.61
CA ASP A 214 -41.43 32.48 10.53
C ASP A 214 -42.93 32.23 10.81
N GLU A 215 -43.53 33.09 11.63
CA GLU A 215 -44.97 33.06 11.95
C GLU A 215 -45.86 33.41 10.74
N ALA A 216 -45.34 34.17 9.77
CA ALA A 216 -46.08 34.65 8.60
C ALA A 216 -46.09 33.64 7.44
N GLY A 217 -45.11 32.72 7.41
CA GLY A 217 -44.97 31.68 6.38
C GLY A 217 -44.55 32.23 5.01
N ASP A 218 -43.99 33.45 4.96
CA ASP A 218 -43.57 34.10 3.72
C ASP A 218 -42.09 33.81 3.37
N GLY A 219 -41.38 33.08 4.23
CA GLY A 219 -39.97 32.73 4.07
C GLY A 219 -39.01 33.84 4.47
N CYS A 220 -39.50 34.94 5.05
CA CYS A 220 -38.72 36.06 5.57
C CYS A 220 -38.92 36.17 7.10
N VAL A 221 -37.84 36.44 7.85
CA VAL A 221 -37.95 36.71 9.29
C VAL A 221 -37.74 38.21 9.52
N ALA A 222 -38.74 38.87 10.10
CA ALA A 222 -38.62 40.28 10.45
C ALA A 222 -37.57 40.48 11.55
N LEU A 223 -36.80 41.58 11.48
CA LEU A 223 -35.68 41.84 12.40
C LEU A 223 -36.09 41.84 13.88
N ALA A 224 -37.32 42.28 14.18
CA ALA A 224 -37.88 42.26 15.53
C ALA A 224 -38.17 40.84 16.05
N ASP A 225 -38.62 39.93 15.18
CA ASP A 225 -38.93 38.54 15.54
C ASP A 225 -37.64 37.71 15.60
N PHE A 226 -36.65 38.05 14.78
CA PHE A 226 -35.29 37.51 14.89
C PHE A 226 -34.60 37.90 16.21
N GLN A 227 -34.76 39.14 16.68
CA GLN A 227 -34.24 39.56 17.99
C GLN A 227 -34.90 38.80 19.13
N LYS A 228 -36.22 38.63 19.11
CA LYS A 228 -36.92 37.81 20.12
C LYS A 228 -36.47 36.35 20.11
N MET A 229 -36.22 35.78 18.94
CA MET A 229 -35.71 34.41 18.79
C MET A 229 -34.30 34.26 19.38
N LEU A 230 -33.46 35.30 19.27
CA LEU A 230 -32.12 35.31 19.88
C LEU A 230 -32.15 35.50 21.40
N ASP A 231 -33.21 36.07 21.97
CA ASP A 231 -33.39 36.18 23.42
C ASP A 231 -33.89 34.85 24.06
N GLU A 232 -34.31 33.88 23.25
CA GLU A 232 -34.81 32.58 23.73
C GLU A 232 -33.63 31.65 24.12
N PRO A 233 -33.54 31.21 25.39
CA PRO A 233 -32.37 30.47 25.89
C PRO A 233 -32.15 29.12 25.18
N ASP A 234 -33.21 28.44 24.75
CA ASP A 234 -33.12 27.18 24.00
C ASP A 234 -32.47 27.38 22.62
N VAL A 235 -32.69 28.52 21.97
CA VAL A 235 -32.12 28.82 20.65
C VAL A 235 -30.64 29.20 20.77
N LEU A 236 -30.29 29.94 21.82
CA LEU A 236 -28.90 30.27 22.17
C LEU A 236 -28.07 29.01 22.45
N GLU A 237 -28.61 28.06 23.23
CA GLU A 237 -27.93 26.79 23.50
C GLU A 237 -27.71 25.99 22.20
N HIS A 238 -28.71 25.95 21.31
CA HIS A 238 -28.57 25.29 20.01
C HIS A 238 -27.57 26.00 19.06
N LEU A 239 -27.42 27.32 19.16
CA LEU A 239 -26.46 28.12 18.38
C LEU A 239 -25.02 27.93 18.91
N GLU A 240 -24.84 27.90 20.23
CA GLU A 240 -23.56 27.58 20.88
C GLU A 240 -23.11 26.14 20.58
N GLU A 241 -24.03 25.17 20.57
CA GLU A 241 -23.76 23.79 20.13
C GLU A 241 -23.23 23.71 18.69
N MET A 242 -23.59 24.68 17.84
CA MET A 242 -23.15 24.74 16.43
C MET A 242 -21.82 25.48 16.25
N GLU A 243 -21.13 25.84 17.34
CA GLU A 243 -19.89 26.64 17.35
C GLU A 243 -20.04 28.02 16.68
N LEU A 244 -21.28 28.48 16.48
CA LEU A 244 -21.57 29.80 15.94
C LEU A 244 -21.56 30.78 17.11
N ASN A 245 -20.44 31.45 17.32
CA ASN A 245 -20.36 32.49 18.34
C ASN A 245 -21.38 33.61 18.02
N HIS A 246 -22.11 34.05 19.05
CA HIS A 246 -23.11 35.12 18.95
C HIS A 246 -22.58 36.38 18.24
N ASN A 247 -21.28 36.66 18.35
CA ASN A 247 -20.64 37.81 17.69
C ASN A 247 -20.37 37.60 16.20
N GLU A 248 -20.20 36.36 15.73
CA GLU A 248 -19.88 36.09 14.32
C GLU A 248 -21.14 36.23 13.44
N MET A 249 -22.31 35.76 13.91
CA MET A 249 -23.57 35.91 13.19
C MET A 249 -24.04 37.36 13.07
N VAL A 250 -23.91 38.17 14.13
CA VAL A 250 -24.35 39.57 14.12
C VAL A 250 -23.47 40.40 13.18
N VAL A 251 -22.17 40.11 13.10
CA VAL A 251 -21.23 40.83 12.24
C VAL A 251 -21.37 40.42 10.77
N ASP A 252 -21.45 39.11 10.45
CA ASP A 252 -21.62 38.66 9.06
C ASP A 252 -22.99 39.05 8.49
N MET A 253 -24.06 39.01 9.29
CA MET A 253 -25.38 39.45 8.84
C MET A 253 -25.50 40.98 8.76
N ALA A 254 -24.82 41.74 9.63
CA ALA A 254 -24.74 43.19 9.49
C ALA A 254 -24.00 43.59 8.20
N ASP A 255 -22.91 42.90 7.87
CA ASP A 255 -22.16 43.13 6.63
C ASP A 255 -22.95 42.71 5.38
N ASP A 256 -23.65 41.57 5.39
CA ASP A 256 -24.50 41.17 4.26
C ASP A 256 -25.75 42.06 4.12
N PHE A 257 -26.31 42.56 5.22
CA PHE A 257 -27.41 43.53 5.18
C PHE A 257 -26.94 44.88 4.62
N VAL A 258 -25.77 45.38 5.05
CA VAL A 258 -25.12 46.58 4.49
C VAL A 258 -24.76 46.38 3.00
N ARG A 259 -24.33 45.18 2.60
CA ARG A 259 -24.12 44.83 1.18
C ARG A 259 -25.42 44.79 0.38
N SER A 260 -26.51 44.27 0.93
CA SER A 260 -27.81 44.24 0.26
C SER A 260 -28.39 45.65 0.07
N LEU A 261 -28.16 46.55 1.04
CA LEU A 261 -28.54 47.96 0.96
C LEU A 261 -27.69 48.76 -0.03
N THR A 262 -26.39 48.45 -0.15
CA THR A 262 -25.51 49.10 -1.15
C THR A 262 -25.74 48.60 -2.57
N VAL A 263 -26.17 47.34 -2.75
CA VAL A 263 -26.53 46.78 -4.07
C VAL A 263 -27.90 47.28 -4.56
N ASN A 264 -28.88 47.52 -3.68
CA ASN A 264 -30.20 48.07 -4.06
C ASN A 264 -30.30 49.60 -4.00
N GLY A 265 -29.32 50.29 -3.40
CA GLY A 265 -29.30 51.76 -3.25
C GLY A 265 -28.61 52.54 -4.36
N SER A 266 -28.13 51.90 -5.43
CA SER A 266 -27.50 52.58 -6.57
C SER A 266 -28.48 53.00 -7.68
N ALA A 267 -29.74 53.25 -7.32
CA ALA A 267 -30.70 53.95 -8.17
C ALA A 267 -31.59 54.84 -7.29
N VAL A 268 -31.39 56.15 -7.39
CA VAL A 268 -32.13 57.26 -6.74
C VAL A 268 -31.70 57.48 -5.28
N LEU A 269 -30.87 58.45 -4.89
CA LEU A 269 -30.42 59.75 -5.44
C LEU A 269 -28.96 60.00 -5.03
#